data_AF-A0A2H0A8S8-F1
#
_entry.id   AF-A0A2H0A8S8-F1
#
_cell.length_a   1.000
_cell.length_b   1.000
_cell.length_c   1.000
_cell.angle_alpha   90.00
_cell.angle_beta   90.00
_cell.angle_gamma   90.00
#
_symmetry.space_group_name_H-M   'P 1'
#
loop_
_entity.id
_entity.type
_entity.pdbx_description
1 polymer ?
#
loop_
_entity_poly.entity_id
_entity_poly.type
_entity_poly.pdbx_seq_one_letter_code
_entity_poly.pdbx_strand_id
1 'polypeptide(L)'
;MSFDATKMADWQISEAAGKNMPTPEQWKAKLGLKDDEMLPMGRLSKLDFLKIIKRLKDKPDGKYIEVTAITPTPLGEGKSTTSLGLIEGLGARGKNVGGCLRQPSGGPTMNVKGTAAGGGNSLLIPMTEFSLGLTGDINDIMNAHNLAM
;
A
#
# COMPACT_ATOMS: atom_id res chain seq x y z
N MET A 1 6.17 15.73 -11.27
CA MET A 1 4.98 16.29 -11.97
C MET A 1 3.85 15.31 -11.79
N SER A 2 2.64 15.79 -11.49
CA SER A 2 1.45 14.95 -11.44
C SER A 2 1.05 14.50 -12.86
N PHE A 3 0.45 13.31 -12.94
CA PHE A 3 -0.11 12.77 -14.17
C PHE A 3 -1.52 13.35 -14.43
N ASP A 4 -1.95 13.40 -15.69
CA ASP A 4 -3.29 13.84 -16.06
C ASP A 4 -4.30 12.70 -15.85
N ALA A 5 -4.87 12.64 -14.64
CA ALA A 5 -5.84 11.62 -14.23
C ALA A 5 -7.18 11.68 -14.98
N THR A 6 -7.42 12.72 -15.81
CA THR A 6 -8.60 12.78 -16.68
C THR A 6 -8.39 12.07 -18.01
N LYS A 7 -7.13 11.84 -18.38
CA LYS A 7 -6.75 11.21 -19.65
C LYS A 7 -6.08 9.84 -19.47
N MET A 8 -5.42 9.64 -18.33
CA MET A 8 -4.75 8.39 -18.01
C MET A 8 -5.61 7.55 -17.08
N ALA A 9 -5.79 6.28 -17.42
CA ALA A 9 -6.35 5.30 -16.50
C ALA A 9 -5.36 5.03 -15.34
N ASP A 10 -5.89 4.64 -14.17
CA ASP A 10 -5.08 4.42 -12.96
C ASP A 10 -3.92 3.44 -13.18
N TRP A 11 -4.11 2.38 -13.98
CA TRP A 11 -3.04 1.42 -14.27
C TRP A 11 -1.91 2.05 -15.10
N GLN A 12 -2.21 2.99 -15.99
CA GLN A 12 -1.22 3.73 -16.77
C GLN A 12 -0.42 4.68 -15.87
N ILE A 13 -1.10 5.33 -14.92
CA ILE A 13 -0.47 6.16 -13.91
C ILE A 13 0.47 5.29 -13.06
N SER A 14 0.00 4.13 -12.59
CA SER A 14 0.83 3.20 -11.82
C SER A 14 2.04 2.72 -12.60
N GLU A 15 1.90 2.37 -13.88
CA GLU A 15 3.01 1.90 -14.71
C GLU A 15 4.04 3.01 -14.93
N ALA A 16 3.59 4.22 -15.26
CA ALA A 16 4.45 5.37 -15.46
C ALA A 16 5.18 5.78 -14.16
N ALA A 17 4.46 5.81 -13.03
CA ALA A 17 5.03 6.11 -11.72
C ALA A 17 6.01 5.02 -11.23
N GLY A 18 5.71 3.75 -11.55
CA GLY A 18 6.52 2.60 -11.16
C GLY A 18 7.98 2.66 -11.63
N LYS A 19 8.25 3.36 -12.75
CA LYS A 19 9.62 3.59 -13.26
C LYS A 19 10.52 4.36 -12.28
N ASN A 20 9.91 5.19 -11.43
CA ASN A 20 10.61 5.99 -10.43
C ASN A 20 10.38 5.48 -9.00
N MET A 21 9.81 4.29 -8.85
CA MET A 21 9.55 3.72 -7.52
C MET A 21 10.88 3.42 -6.82
N PRO A 22 11.03 3.77 -5.54
CA PRO A 22 12.25 3.45 -4.82
C PRO A 22 12.46 1.93 -4.74
N THR A 23 13.71 1.50 -4.85
CA THR A 23 14.08 0.08 -4.64
C THR A 23 13.86 -0.33 -3.18
N PRO A 24 13.77 -1.64 -2.87
CA PRO A 24 13.76 -2.12 -1.49
C PRO A 24 14.88 -1.50 -0.62
N GLU A 25 16.09 -1.37 -1.13
CA GLU A 25 17.23 -0.77 -0.43
C GLU A 25 17.00 0.72 -0.14
N GLN A 26 16.46 1.47 -1.11
CA GLN A 26 16.12 2.87 -0.91
C GLN A 26 14.99 3.03 0.12
N TRP A 27 13.99 2.15 0.11
CA TRP A 27 12.95 2.11 1.13
C TRP A 27 13.50 1.77 2.50
N LYS A 28 14.40 0.79 2.61
CA LYS A 28 15.07 0.42 3.85
C LYS A 28 15.75 1.63 4.47
N ALA A 29 16.54 2.37 3.67
CA ALA A 29 17.20 3.59 4.11
C ALA A 29 16.19 4.68 4.52
N LYS A 30 15.17 4.94 3.69
CA LYS A 30 14.15 5.97 3.95
C LYS A 30 13.32 5.70 5.20
N LEU A 31 13.06 4.44 5.52
CA LEU A 31 12.29 4.01 6.68
C LEU A 31 13.14 3.76 7.93
N GLY A 32 14.48 3.84 7.84
CA GLY A 32 15.38 3.55 8.96
C GLY A 32 15.31 2.10 9.44
N LEU A 33 15.12 1.17 8.51
CA LEU A 33 15.08 -0.27 8.76
C LEU A 33 16.50 -0.84 8.79
N LYS A 34 16.72 -1.86 9.63
CA LYS A 34 17.96 -2.64 9.62
C LYS A 34 17.98 -3.63 8.45
N ASP A 35 19.17 -4.12 8.12
CA ASP A 35 19.35 -5.02 6.98
C ASP A 35 18.56 -6.31 7.07
N ASP A 36 18.33 -6.77 8.29
CA ASP A 36 17.69 -8.03 8.64
C ASP A 36 16.22 -7.86 9.07
N GLU A 37 15.61 -6.70 8.77
CA GLU A 37 14.21 -6.35 9.07
C GLU A 37 13.32 -6.26 7.82
N MET A 38 13.91 -6.35 6.62
CA MET A 38 13.20 -6.30 5.35
C MET A 38 13.52 -7.56 4.54
N LEU A 39 12.49 -8.16 3.96
CA LEU A 39 12.57 -9.31 3.08
C LEU A 39 12.16 -8.88 1.66
N PRO A 40 13.12 -8.59 0.76
CA PRO A 40 12.82 -8.15 -0.60
C PRO A 40 12.05 -9.21 -1.39
N MET A 41 11.03 -8.78 -2.13
CA MET A 41 10.13 -9.59 -2.95
C MET A 41 9.99 -8.92 -4.33
N GLY A 42 11.06 -8.99 -5.14
CA GLY A 42 11.17 -8.22 -6.38
C GLY A 42 11.17 -6.72 -6.08
N ARG A 43 10.17 -6.00 -6.61
CA ARG A 43 9.98 -4.56 -6.36
C ARG A 43 9.24 -4.24 -5.06
N LEU A 44 8.69 -5.25 -4.40
CA LEU A 44 8.01 -5.16 -3.11
C LEU A 44 8.90 -5.68 -1.98
N SER A 45 8.42 -5.62 -0.75
CA SER A 45 9.09 -6.23 0.40
C SER A 45 8.09 -6.64 1.47
N LYS A 46 8.34 -7.76 2.15
CA LYS A 46 7.75 -8.01 3.47
C LYS A 46 8.63 -7.37 4.55
N LEU A 47 8.02 -7.01 5.68
CA LEU A 47 8.73 -6.50 6.84
C LEU A 47 8.66 -7.53 7.97
N ASP A 48 9.78 -7.74 8.66
CA ASP A 48 9.80 -8.54 9.89
C ASP A 48 9.23 -7.70 11.04
N PHE A 49 7.90 -7.68 11.13
CA PHE A 49 7.17 -6.87 12.10
C PHE A 49 7.62 -7.16 13.54
N LEU A 50 7.78 -8.45 13.91
CA LEU A 50 8.11 -8.84 15.28
C LEU A 50 9.50 -8.32 15.69
N LYS A 51 10.45 -8.36 14.76
CA LYS A 51 11.80 -7.82 14.99
C LYS A 51 11.80 -6.30 15.10
N ILE A 52 11.10 -5.62 14.19
CA ILE A 52 10.98 -4.16 14.17
C ILE A 52 10.32 -3.67 15.46
N ILE A 53 9.15 -4.21 15.83
CA ILE A 53 8.41 -3.73 17.01
C ILE A 53 9.17 -4.02 18.31
N LYS A 54 9.88 -5.15 18.40
CA LYS A 54 10.73 -5.47 19.55
C LYS A 54 11.90 -4.50 19.69
N ARG A 55 12.54 -4.10 18.57
CA ARG A 55 13.61 -3.09 18.56
C ARG A 55 13.08 -1.71 18.94
N LEU A 56 11.89 -1.35 18.45
CA LEU A 56 11.30 -0.02 18.62
C LEU A 56 10.45 0.12 19.89
N LYS A 57 10.39 -0.90 20.75
CA LYS A 57 9.52 -0.93 21.95
C LYS A 57 9.63 0.29 22.88
N ASP A 58 10.79 0.95 22.91
CA ASP A 58 11.07 2.10 23.80
C ASP A 58 10.88 3.45 23.06
N LYS A 59 10.47 3.44 21.79
CA LYS A 59 10.15 4.65 21.03
C LYS A 59 8.71 5.10 21.32
N PRO A 60 8.46 6.41 21.41
CA PRO A 60 7.10 6.91 21.54
C PRO A 60 6.31 6.63 20.25
N ASP A 61 5.02 6.31 20.42
CA ASP A 61 4.12 6.14 19.29
C ASP A 61 3.93 7.45 18.50
N GLY A 62 3.73 7.28 17.19
CA GLY A 62 3.33 8.36 16.31
C GLY A 62 1.88 8.81 16.53
N LYS A 63 1.43 9.79 15.74
CA LYS A 63 0.01 10.16 15.72
C LYS A 63 -0.76 9.16 14.86
N TYR A 64 -1.83 8.61 15.42
CA TYR A 64 -2.76 7.73 14.70
C TYR A 64 -3.90 8.55 14.10
N ILE A 65 -4.11 8.43 12.79
CA ILE A 65 -5.18 9.10 12.06
C ILE A 65 -6.02 8.04 11.36
N GLU A 66 -7.28 7.91 11.77
CA GLU A 66 -8.24 7.02 11.12
C GLU A 66 -9.01 7.77 10.03
N VAL A 67 -9.08 7.18 8.84
CA VAL A 67 -9.89 7.70 7.74
C VAL A 67 -11.12 6.82 7.56
N THR A 68 -12.29 7.41 7.80
CA THR A 68 -13.59 6.76 7.62
C THR A 68 -14.42 7.44 6.53
N ALA A 69 -15.55 6.84 6.18
CA ALA A 69 -16.50 7.38 5.23
C ALA A 69 -17.93 7.18 5.74
N ILE A 70 -18.88 7.89 5.14
CA ILE A 70 -20.31 7.67 5.32
C ILE A 70 -20.72 6.27 4.81
N THR A 71 -21.99 5.90 5.02
CA THR A 71 -22.57 4.68 4.44
C THR A 71 -22.33 4.63 2.92
N PRO A 72 -21.78 3.52 2.38
CA PRO A 72 -21.48 3.42 0.96
C PRO A 72 -22.70 3.62 0.06
N THR A 73 -22.46 4.26 -1.07
CA THR A 73 -23.42 4.56 -2.12
C THR A 73 -22.87 4.07 -3.48
N PRO A 74 -23.71 3.88 -4.50
CA PRO A 74 -23.23 3.48 -5.83
C PRO A 74 -22.26 4.46 -6.50
N LEU A 75 -22.18 5.71 -6.03
CA LEU A 75 -21.30 6.74 -6.60
C LEU A 75 -19.84 6.60 -6.13
N GLY A 76 -19.60 5.89 -5.03
CA GLY A 76 -18.28 5.74 -4.42
C GLY A 76 -17.83 6.97 -3.64
N GLU A 77 -17.11 6.72 -2.54
CA GLU A 77 -16.78 7.74 -1.54
C GLU A 77 -15.30 8.15 -1.58
N GLY A 78 -14.48 7.43 -2.35
CA GLY A 78 -13.06 7.75 -2.52
C GLY A 78 -12.20 7.56 -1.26
N LYS A 79 -12.62 6.74 -0.29
CA LYS A 79 -11.93 6.59 1.01
C LYS A 79 -10.42 6.32 0.88
N SER A 80 -10.03 5.31 0.09
CA SER A 80 -8.59 4.98 -0.10
C SER A 80 -7.84 6.11 -0.80
N THR A 81 -8.45 6.74 -1.82
CA THR A 81 -7.87 7.89 -2.52
C THR A 81 -7.62 9.05 -1.56
N THR A 82 -8.58 9.35 -0.68
CA THR A 82 -8.45 10.37 0.35
C THR A 82 -7.37 10.02 1.37
N SER A 83 -7.27 8.75 1.81
CA SER A 83 -6.19 8.30 2.71
C SER A 83 -4.81 8.53 2.10
N LEU A 84 -4.62 8.18 0.82
CA LEU A 84 -3.34 8.35 0.14
C LEU A 84 -3.02 9.82 -0.11
N GLY A 85 -3.99 10.61 -0.56
CA GLY A 85 -3.82 12.05 -0.74
C GLY A 85 -3.48 12.78 0.57
N LEU A 86 -4.03 12.32 1.71
CA LEU A 86 -3.66 12.83 3.03
C LEU A 86 -2.20 12.51 3.37
N ILE A 87 -1.75 11.28 3.11
CA ILE A 87 -0.36 10.85 3.33
C ILE A 87 0.59 11.69 2.44
N GLU A 88 0.28 11.81 1.15
CA GLU A 88 1.07 12.59 0.20
C GLU A 88 1.13 14.08 0.61
N GLY A 89 0.00 14.66 1.00
CA GLY A 89 -0.09 16.05 1.44
C GLY A 89 0.71 16.31 2.73
N LEU A 90 0.65 15.40 3.70
CA LEU A 90 1.48 15.49 4.91
C LEU A 90 2.98 15.36 4.59
N GLY A 91 3.34 14.45 3.69
CA GLY A 91 4.71 14.27 3.21
C GLY A 91 5.25 15.50 2.48
N ALA A 92 4.44 16.11 1.61
CA ALA A 92 4.76 17.37 0.93
C ALA A 92 4.98 18.54 1.91
N ARG A 93 4.39 18.47 3.11
CA ARG A 93 4.61 19.42 4.21
C ARG A 93 5.77 19.03 5.14
N GLY A 94 6.60 18.07 4.75
CA GLY A 94 7.79 17.65 5.49
C GLY A 94 7.51 16.82 6.74
N LYS A 95 6.32 16.20 6.87
CA LYS A 95 6.03 15.27 7.96
C LYS A 95 6.56 13.88 7.62
N ASN A 96 7.12 13.19 8.62
CA ASN A 96 7.36 11.75 8.53
C ASN A 96 6.02 11.03 8.69
N VAL A 97 5.49 10.52 7.57
CA VAL A 97 4.14 9.96 7.48
C VAL A 97 4.17 8.71 6.60
N GLY A 98 3.37 7.73 7.00
CA GLY A 98 3.05 6.55 6.22
C GLY A 98 1.59 6.18 6.45
N GLY A 99 1.15 5.06 5.90
CA GLY A 99 -0.20 4.58 6.14
C GLY A 99 -0.33 3.08 5.90
N CYS A 100 -1.43 2.54 6.40
CA CYS A 100 -1.78 1.13 6.27
C CYS A 100 -3.11 1.03 5.51
N LEU A 101 -3.13 0.16 4.50
CA LEU A 101 -4.33 -0.20 3.75
C LEU A 101 -4.45 -1.73 3.71
N ARG A 102 -5.67 -2.22 3.53
CA ARG A 102 -5.93 -3.66 3.44
C ARG A 102 -5.54 -4.17 2.06
N GLN A 103 -4.91 -5.35 2.01
CA GLN A 103 -4.73 -6.09 0.77
C GLN A 103 -6.11 -6.46 0.18
N PRO A 104 -6.36 -6.21 -1.12
CA PRO A 104 -7.59 -6.65 -1.77
C PRO A 104 -7.53 -8.16 -2.06
N SER A 105 -8.71 -8.81 -2.06
CA SER A 105 -8.84 -10.16 -2.62
C SER A 105 -8.63 -10.11 -4.14
N GLY A 106 -7.98 -11.14 -4.69
CA GLY A 106 -7.81 -11.28 -6.15
C GLY A 106 -9.11 -11.63 -6.89
N GLY A 107 -10.11 -12.20 -6.22
CA GLY A 107 -11.38 -12.61 -6.85
C GLY A 107 -12.12 -11.43 -7.52
N PRO A 108 -12.40 -10.34 -6.79
CA PRO A 108 -13.03 -9.15 -7.36
C PRO A 108 -12.27 -8.53 -8.55
N THR A 109 -10.93 -8.57 -8.52
CA THR A 109 -10.04 -8.07 -9.60
C THR A 109 -10.32 -8.75 -10.94
N MET A 110 -10.70 -10.03 -10.91
CA MET A 110 -10.95 -10.85 -12.11
C MET A 110 -12.41 -10.79 -12.58
N ASN A 111 -13.25 -9.95 -11.95
CA ASN A 111 -14.67 -9.85 -12.27
C ASN A 111 -15.07 -8.40 -12.58
N VAL A 112 -15.77 -7.72 -11.66
CA VAL A 112 -16.38 -6.40 -11.91
C VAL A 112 -15.58 -5.24 -11.31
N LYS A 113 -14.76 -5.49 -10.28
CA LYS A 113 -14.05 -4.43 -9.56
C LYS A 113 -12.62 -4.32 -10.04
N GLY A 114 -12.20 -3.10 -10.39
CA GLY A 114 -10.80 -2.76 -10.50
C GLY A 114 -10.09 -2.80 -9.13
N THR A 115 -8.95 -2.13 -9.02
CA THR A 115 -8.17 -2.13 -7.78
C THR A 115 -8.81 -1.30 -6.66
N ALA A 116 -8.57 -1.68 -5.41
CA ALA A 116 -8.92 -0.88 -4.22
C ALA A 116 -7.76 0.04 -3.76
N ALA A 117 -6.77 0.26 -4.63
CA ALA A 117 -5.51 0.95 -4.38
C ALA A 117 -5.60 2.48 -4.27
N GLY A 118 -6.79 3.09 -4.40
CA GLY A 118 -6.93 4.54 -4.58
C GLY A 118 -7.24 4.89 -6.03
N GLY A 119 -6.91 6.10 -6.47
CA GLY A 119 -7.20 6.53 -7.84
C GLY A 119 -6.55 7.87 -8.21
N GLY A 120 -6.36 8.09 -9.51
CA GLY A 120 -5.66 9.25 -10.05
C GLY A 120 -4.22 9.33 -9.57
N ASN A 121 -3.81 10.50 -9.08
CA ASN A 121 -2.45 10.70 -8.55
C ASN A 121 -2.25 10.16 -7.13
N SER A 122 -3.33 9.81 -6.41
CA SER A 122 -3.26 9.28 -5.05
C SER A 122 -3.61 7.78 -5.08
N LEU A 123 -2.63 7.01 -5.55
CA LEU A 123 -2.75 5.59 -5.89
C LEU A 123 -1.58 4.79 -5.28
N LEU A 124 -1.87 3.61 -4.72
CA LEU A 124 -0.84 2.64 -4.36
C LEU A 124 -0.23 2.01 -5.60
N ILE A 125 1.09 2.04 -5.67
CA ILE A 125 1.89 1.40 -6.70
C ILE A 125 2.81 0.38 -6.04
N PRO A 126 3.15 -0.72 -6.73
CA PRO A 126 2.74 -1.11 -8.08
C PRO A 126 1.36 -1.81 -8.07
N MET A 127 0.44 -1.31 -8.90
CA MET A 127 -0.98 -1.69 -8.89
C MET A 127 -1.22 -3.17 -9.24
N THR A 128 -0.41 -3.71 -10.15
CA THR A 128 -0.53 -5.11 -10.60
C THR A 128 -0.24 -6.07 -9.46
N GLU A 129 0.93 -5.97 -8.83
CA GLU A 129 1.29 -6.84 -7.71
C GLU A 129 0.34 -6.63 -6.55
N PHE A 130 -0.05 -5.39 -6.22
CA PHE A 130 -1.04 -5.13 -5.16
C PHE A 130 -2.38 -5.84 -5.40
N SER A 131 -2.81 -5.93 -6.65
CA SER A 131 -4.11 -6.53 -7.02
C SER A 131 -4.03 -8.04 -7.29
N LEU A 132 -2.83 -8.56 -7.59
CA LEU A 132 -2.56 -9.96 -7.99
C LEU A 132 -1.67 -10.70 -6.98
N GLY A 133 -2.00 -10.60 -5.70
CA GLY A 133 -1.43 -11.44 -4.65
C GLY A 133 -0.39 -10.77 -3.75
N LEU A 134 0.04 -9.54 -4.06
CA LEU A 134 1.00 -8.73 -3.31
C LEU A 134 2.27 -9.54 -3.02
N THR A 135 2.45 -9.96 -1.77
CA THR A 135 3.60 -10.75 -1.31
C THR A 135 3.22 -12.20 -0.96
N GLY A 136 2.04 -12.66 -1.38
CA GLY A 136 1.55 -14.01 -1.17
C GLY A 136 0.76 -14.23 0.12
N ASP A 137 0.50 -13.19 0.91
CA ASP A 137 -0.06 -13.33 2.26
C ASP A 137 -1.44 -14.02 2.28
N ILE A 138 -2.31 -13.72 1.32
CA ILE A 138 -3.61 -14.40 1.17
C ILE A 138 -3.43 -15.88 0.80
N ASN A 139 -2.40 -16.24 0.03
CA ASN A 139 -2.13 -17.63 -0.33
C ASN A 139 -1.67 -18.43 0.90
N ASP A 140 -0.82 -17.83 1.74
CA ASP A 140 -0.36 -18.44 2.99
C ASP A 140 -1.55 -18.68 3.95
N ILE A 141 -2.46 -17.70 4.06
CA ILE A 141 -3.71 -17.83 4.83
C ILE A 141 -4.59 -18.96 4.27
N MET A 142 -4.76 -19.01 2.95
CA MET A 142 -5.57 -20.04 2.30
C MET A 142 -5.00 -21.44 2.52
N ASN A 143 -3.68 -21.61 2.42
CA ASN A 143 -3.02 -22.90 2.65
C ASN A 143 -3.18 -23.36 4.11
N ALA A 144 -2.99 -22.44 5.07
CA ALA A 144 -3.19 -22.74 6.49
C ALA A 144 -4.64 -23.12 6.81
N HIS A 145 -5.60 -22.39 6.23
CA HIS A 145 -7.02 -22.68 6.38
C HIS A 145 -7.37 -24.07 5.83
N ASN A 146 -6.91 -24.39 4.62
CA ASN A 146 -7.18 -25.68 3.97
C ASN A 146 -6.51 -26.86 4.68
N LEU A 147 -5.35 -26.66 5.30
CA LEU A 147 -4.67 -27.70 6.08
C LEU A 147 -5.42 -28.03 7.39
N ALA A 148 -6.12 -27.05 7.96
CA ALA A 148 -6.87 -27.21 9.21
C ALA A 148 -8.28 -27.78 9.02
N MET A 149 -8.74 -27.93 7.77
CA MET A 149 -9.97 -28.62 7.41
C MET A 149 -9.71 -30.10 7.18
#